data_AF-A0A843HKI8-F1
#
_entry.id   AF-A0A843HKI8-F1
#
_cell.length_a   1.000
_cell.length_b   1.000
_cell.length_c   1.000
_cell.angle_alpha   90.00
_cell.angle_beta   90.00
_cell.angle_gamma   90.00
#
_symmetry.space_group_name_H-M   'P 1'
#
loop_
_entity.id
_entity.type
_entity.pdbx_description
1 polymer ?
#
loop_
_entity_poly.entity_id
_entity_poly.type
_entity_poly.pdbx_seq_one_letter_code
_entity_poly.pdbx_strand_id
1 'polypeptide(L)'
;MAITCSLTRDLLKSTSCAYSLPEITDIYLANYNDVTATTVSADSAQCSADVVTTIGLAASAKFYHIEPMKNSVDFSDSLTVGDQGNKYRVHSLTFSPAGAYDACMHKDFDALSLGRFIGVVKTADGQYLMLGRVAGLEAESATVAGGQSENGITITLTANATESALPLSQTAISTVVG
;
A
#
# COMPACT_ATOMS: atom_id res chain seq x y z
N MET A 1 -10.38 29.20 -10.16
CA MET A 1 -10.30 28.02 -11.04
C MET A 1 -10.89 26.85 -10.28
N ALA A 2 -11.99 26.28 -10.74
CA ALA A 2 -12.56 25.07 -10.16
C ALA A 2 -11.70 23.88 -10.57
N ILE A 3 -11.21 23.09 -9.61
CA ILE A 3 -10.54 21.82 -9.88
C ILE A 3 -11.64 20.83 -10.29
N THR A 4 -11.96 20.77 -11.57
CA THR A 4 -12.84 19.75 -12.13
C THR A 4 -12.06 18.45 -12.30
N CYS A 5 -12.39 17.45 -11.49
CA CYS A 5 -11.92 16.07 -11.65
C CYS A 5 -12.61 15.43 -12.88
N SER A 6 -12.13 15.76 -14.08
CA SER A 6 -12.65 15.23 -15.35
C SER A 6 -11.79 14.06 -15.84
N LEU A 7 -12.42 13.03 -16.41
CA LEU A 7 -11.71 11.95 -17.12
C LEU A 7 -10.95 12.56 -18.31
N THR A 8 -9.66 12.27 -18.43
CA THR A 8 -8.77 12.88 -19.44
C THR A 8 -8.51 11.98 -20.66
N ARG A 9 -9.00 10.74 -20.65
CA ARG A 9 -8.81 9.76 -21.74
C ARG A 9 -9.77 8.58 -21.65
N ASP A 10 -9.96 7.91 -22.77
CA ASP A 10 -10.77 6.70 -22.90
C ASP A 10 -10.11 5.50 -22.20
N LEU A 11 -10.87 4.79 -21.36
CA LEU A 11 -10.45 3.55 -20.70
C LEU A 11 -10.71 2.35 -21.64
N LEU A 12 -9.88 2.22 -22.68
CA LEU A 12 -10.07 1.18 -23.69
C LEU A 12 -9.54 -0.19 -23.23
N LYS A 13 -10.33 -1.24 -23.50
CA LYS A 13 -9.97 -2.65 -23.25
C LYS A 13 -8.72 -3.11 -24.03
N SER A 14 -8.36 -2.41 -25.11
CA SER A 14 -7.17 -2.69 -25.94
C SER A 14 -5.84 -2.46 -25.23
N THR A 15 -5.83 -1.77 -24.09
CA THR A 15 -4.63 -1.54 -23.25
C THR A 15 -4.38 -2.66 -22.23
N SER A 16 -5.28 -3.64 -22.11
CA SER A 16 -5.20 -4.74 -21.14
C SER A 16 -5.73 -6.07 -21.74
N CYS A 17 -5.26 -6.42 -22.94
CA CYS A 17 -5.61 -7.68 -23.62
C CYS A 17 -4.74 -8.89 -23.21
N ALA A 18 -4.12 -8.84 -22.03
CA ALA A 18 -3.54 -10.01 -21.39
C ALA A 18 -4.29 -10.27 -20.08
N TYR A 19 -4.48 -11.54 -19.73
CA TYR A 19 -4.83 -11.91 -18.35
C TYR A 19 -3.62 -11.58 -17.47
N SER A 20 -3.43 -10.31 -17.11
CA SER A 20 -2.56 -9.93 -16.00
C SER A 20 -3.43 -9.93 -14.77
N LEU A 21 -3.26 -10.92 -13.90
CA LEU A 21 -3.70 -10.76 -12.53
C LEU A 21 -2.77 -9.66 -11.97
N PRO A 22 -3.29 -8.55 -11.44
CA PRO A 22 -2.49 -7.59 -10.68
C PRO A 22 -2.10 -8.25 -9.34
N GLU A 23 -1.31 -9.33 -9.43
CA GLU A 23 -0.79 -10.06 -8.30
C GLU A 23 0.25 -9.16 -7.63
N ILE A 24 0.20 -9.09 -6.30
CA ILE A 24 1.17 -8.33 -5.54
C ILE A 24 2.33 -9.27 -5.21
N THR A 25 3.53 -8.91 -5.64
CA THR A 25 4.72 -9.74 -5.45
C THR A 25 5.43 -9.43 -4.15
N ASP A 26 5.47 -8.16 -3.75
CA ASP A 26 6.26 -7.69 -2.62
C ASP A 26 5.53 -6.58 -1.85
N ILE A 27 5.67 -6.57 -0.53
CA ILE A 27 5.15 -5.54 0.36
C ILE A 27 6.30 -4.90 1.11
N TYR A 28 6.31 -3.58 1.22
CA TYR A 28 7.27 -2.82 2.01
C TYR A 28 6.52 -1.95 3.01
N LEU A 29 6.80 -2.11 4.31
CA LEU A 29 6.19 -1.30 5.36
C LEU A 29 7.24 -0.42 6.05
N ALA A 30 6.92 0.84 6.28
CA ALA A 30 7.68 1.71 7.18
C ALA A 30 6.77 2.18 8.32
N ASN A 31 7.33 2.44 9.51
CA ASN A 31 6.55 3.08 10.56
C ASN A 31 6.13 4.47 10.09
N TYR A 32 4.88 4.86 10.36
CA TYR A 32 4.34 6.13 9.90
C TYR A 32 5.17 7.33 10.39
N ASN A 33 5.62 7.31 11.65
CA ASN A 33 6.42 8.37 12.24
C ASN A 33 7.86 8.44 11.71
N ASP A 34 8.34 7.37 11.07
CA ASP A 34 9.68 7.31 10.50
C ASP A 34 9.75 7.96 9.11
N VAL A 35 8.61 8.13 8.43
CA VAL A 35 8.51 8.87 7.17
C VAL A 35 8.33 10.35 7.48
N THR A 36 9.41 11.12 7.35
CA THR A 36 9.47 12.53 7.75
C THR A 36 8.92 13.48 6.68
N ALA A 37 8.99 13.08 5.41
CA ALA A 37 8.47 13.86 4.29
C ALA A 37 8.12 12.97 3.10
N THR A 38 7.13 13.39 2.32
CA THR A 38 6.88 12.84 0.98
C THR A 38 6.64 14.00 0.02
N THR A 39 7.31 13.97 -1.13
CA THR A 39 7.01 14.94 -2.20
C THR A 39 6.17 14.26 -3.26
N VAL A 40 5.10 14.95 -3.65
CA VAL A 40 4.20 14.53 -4.71
C VAL A 40 4.29 15.58 -5.80
N SER A 41 4.48 15.12 -7.03
CA SER A 41 4.48 15.98 -8.20
C SER A 41 3.73 15.30 -9.32
N ALA A 42 3.11 16.09 -10.19
CA ALA A 42 2.51 15.57 -11.41
C ALA A 42 3.57 14.84 -12.24
N ASP A 43 3.24 13.64 -12.69
CA ASP A 43 4.04 12.93 -13.67
C ASP A 43 4.19 13.79 -14.93
N SER A 44 5.38 13.75 -15.51
CA SER A 44 5.68 14.29 -16.84
C SER A 44 5.05 13.45 -17.96
N ALA A 45 4.54 12.26 -17.64
CA ALA A 45 3.81 11.41 -18.57
C ALA A 45 2.45 12.01 -18.97
N GLN A 46 1.86 11.49 -20.04
CA GLN A 46 0.67 12.03 -20.72
C GLN A 46 -0.57 12.22 -19.84
N CYS A 47 -0.59 11.67 -18.63
CA CYS A 47 -1.55 12.03 -17.58
C CYS A 47 -0.76 12.70 -16.47
N SER A 48 -1.07 13.97 -16.18
CA SER A 48 -0.56 14.70 -15.00
C SER A 48 -1.13 14.11 -13.71
N ALA A 49 -0.93 12.81 -13.50
CA ALA A 49 -1.30 12.09 -12.30
C ALA A 49 -0.23 12.35 -11.23
N ASP A 50 -0.67 12.46 -9.99
CA ASP A 50 0.23 12.65 -8.86
C ASP A 50 1.09 11.39 -8.66
N VAL A 51 2.41 11.59 -8.64
CA VAL A 51 3.42 10.55 -8.40
C VAL A 51 4.24 10.96 -7.19
N VAL A 52 4.54 10.00 -6.30
CA VAL A 52 5.47 10.22 -5.20
C VAL A 52 6.89 10.21 -5.75
N THR A 53 7.58 11.36 -5.68
CA THR A 53 8.92 11.51 -6.26
C THR A 53 10.05 11.33 -5.27
N THR A 54 9.88 11.77 -4.02
CA THR A 54 10.84 11.52 -2.94
C THR A 54 10.15 11.11 -1.65
N ILE A 55 10.85 10.29 -0.87
CA ILE A 55 10.45 9.86 0.47
C ILE A 55 11.61 10.21 1.41
N GLY A 56 11.33 11.05 2.40
CA GLY A 56 12.24 11.37 3.49
C GLY A 56 12.03 10.38 4.63
N LEU A 57 13.12 9.78 5.10
CA LEU A 57 13.13 8.87 6.25
C LEU A 57 13.91 9.50 7.41
N ALA A 58 13.48 9.22 8.63
CA ALA A 58 14.24 9.53 9.84
C ALA A 58 15.59 8.80 9.83
N ALA A 59 16.57 9.30 10.59
CA ALA A 59 17.87 8.66 10.68
C ALA A 59 17.72 7.21 11.17
N SER A 60 18.35 6.26 10.45
CA SER A 60 18.28 4.81 10.71
C SER A 60 16.91 4.14 10.46
N ALA A 61 15.90 4.87 10.00
CA ALA A 61 14.66 4.26 9.55
C ALA A 61 14.84 3.58 8.20
N LYS A 62 14.06 2.52 7.97
CA LYS A 62 14.04 1.77 6.72
C LYS A 62 12.64 1.24 6.44
N PHE A 63 12.40 0.89 5.18
CA PHE A 63 11.28 0.03 4.83
C PHE A 63 11.64 -1.43 5.14
N TYR A 64 10.70 -2.13 5.76
CA TYR A 64 10.76 -3.55 6.04
C TYR A 64 10.07 -4.29 4.90
N HIS A 65 10.85 -5.11 4.19
CA HIS A 65 10.33 -5.99 3.15
C HIS A 65 9.62 -7.17 3.80
N ILE A 66 8.37 -7.40 3.40
CA ILE A 66 7.54 -8.51 3.81
C ILE A 66 7.30 -9.36 2.57
N GLU A 67 7.73 -10.61 2.65
CA GLU A 67 7.46 -11.61 1.64
C GLU A 67 6.12 -12.28 1.97
N PRO A 68 5.05 -11.99 1.22
CA PRO A 68 3.78 -12.63 1.43
C PRO A 68 3.79 -14.06 0.90
N MET A 69 2.86 -14.88 1.40
CA MET A 69 2.55 -16.15 0.74
C MET A 69 1.96 -15.90 -0.66
N LYS A 70 2.17 -16.86 -1.56
CA LYS A 70 1.64 -16.75 -2.93
C LYS A 70 0.11 -16.63 -2.89
N ASN A 71 -0.44 -15.68 -3.66
CA ASN A 71 -1.88 -15.39 -3.70
C ASN A 71 -2.51 -15.06 -2.32
N SER A 72 -1.74 -14.55 -1.36
CA SER A 72 -2.26 -14.21 -0.02
C SER A 72 -2.38 -12.71 0.24
N VAL A 73 -2.19 -11.90 -0.81
CA VAL A 73 -2.22 -10.44 -0.72
C VAL A 73 -3.34 -9.86 -1.54
N ASP A 74 -4.11 -8.99 -0.90
CA ASP A 74 -5.14 -8.20 -1.53
C ASP A 74 -4.94 -6.73 -1.16
N PHE A 75 -5.00 -5.86 -2.18
CA PHE A 75 -5.02 -4.42 -1.99
C PHE A 75 -6.30 -3.84 -2.61
N SER A 76 -6.92 -2.88 -1.91
CA SER A 76 -8.03 -2.11 -2.45
C SER A 76 -7.94 -0.62 -2.11
N ASP A 77 -8.38 0.21 -3.05
CA ASP A 77 -8.65 1.64 -2.87
C ASP A 77 -10.10 1.88 -3.30
N SER A 78 -10.96 2.11 -2.32
CA SER A 78 -12.40 2.26 -2.55
C SER A 78 -12.88 3.66 -2.18
N LEU A 79 -13.74 4.25 -3.01
CA LEU A 79 -14.39 5.52 -2.70
C LEU A 79 -15.61 5.27 -1.82
N THR A 80 -15.58 5.81 -0.61
CA THR A 80 -16.70 5.80 0.31
C THR A 80 -17.33 7.19 0.39
N VAL A 81 -18.66 7.23 0.34
CA VAL A 81 -19.45 8.44 0.59
C VAL A 81 -20.10 8.27 1.95
N GLY A 82 -19.63 9.01 2.94
CA GLY A 82 -20.20 8.99 4.28
C GLY A 82 -21.60 9.61 4.33
N ASP A 83 -22.33 9.35 5.41
CA ASP A 83 -23.74 9.73 5.56
C ASP A 83 -24.01 11.23 5.46
N GLN A 84 -23.00 12.08 5.68
CA GLN A 84 -23.10 13.54 5.53
C GLN A 84 -22.62 14.06 4.16
N GLY A 85 -22.45 13.18 3.16
CA GLY A 85 -21.99 13.53 1.83
C GLY A 85 -20.49 13.75 1.69
N ASN A 86 -19.72 13.53 2.76
CA ASN A 86 -18.26 13.57 2.73
C ASN A 86 -17.72 12.39 1.92
N LYS A 87 -16.81 12.66 0.98
CA LYS A 87 -16.16 11.64 0.17
C LYS A 87 -14.75 11.39 0.68
N TYR A 88 -14.42 10.14 0.96
CA TYR A 88 -13.07 9.71 1.33
C TYR A 88 -12.74 8.40 0.63
N ARG A 89 -11.45 8.11 0.50
CA ARG A 89 -10.94 6.83 0.02
C ARG A 89 -10.61 5.95 1.22
N VAL A 90 -10.84 4.65 1.07
CA VAL A 90 -10.40 3.65 2.03
C VAL A 90 -9.35 2.81 1.33
N HIS A 91 -8.11 2.92 1.80
CA HIS A 91 -7.03 2.03 1.42
C HIS A 91 -7.07 0.82 2.35
N SER A 92 -7.08 -0.38 1.79
CA SER A 92 -6.99 -1.62 2.55
C SER A 92 -5.91 -2.50 1.96
N LEU A 93 -5.04 -3.04 2.80
CA LEU A 93 -3.99 -3.96 2.47
C LEU A 93 -4.13 -5.19 3.36
N THR A 94 -4.50 -6.32 2.77
CA THR A 94 -4.54 -7.62 3.44
C THR A 94 -3.38 -8.47 2.97
N PHE A 95 -2.63 -9.07 3.88
CA PHE A 95 -1.55 -9.99 3.55
C PHE A 95 -1.38 -11.09 4.59
N SER A 96 -0.81 -12.20 4.15
CA SER A 96 -0.39 -13.29 5.03
C SER A 96 1.11 -13.53 4.86
N PRO A 97 1.96 -13.21 5.87
CA PRO A 97 3.40 -13.34 5.76
C PRO A 97 3.82 -14.81 5.63
N ALA A 98 4.88 -15.05 4.85
CA ALA A 98 5.52 -16.35 4.79
C ALA A 98 6.36 -16.60 6.07
N GLY A 99 6.49 -17.87 6.48
CA GLY A 99 7.39 -18.28 7.56
C GLY A 99 6.70 -18.59 8.90
N ALA A 100 7.33 -19.48 9.68
CA ALA A 100 6.77 -20.09 10.89
C ALA A 100 6.31 -19.07 11.95
N TYR A 101 5.20 -19.37 12.64
CA TYR A 101 4.82 -18.62 13.84
C TYR A 101 5.77 -18.94 15.00
N ASP A 102 6.77 -18.09 15.22
CA ASP A 102 7.70 -18.15 16.35
C ASP A 102 7.54 -16.94 17.29
N ALA A 103 8.37 -16.88 18.35
CA ALA A 103 8.29 -15.79 19.32
C ALA A 103 8.66 -14.41 18.74
N CYS A 104 9.46 -14.36 17.68
CA CYS A 104 9.80 -13.14 16.97
C CYS A 104 8.63 -12.70 16.09
N MET A 105 8.03 -13.63 15.34
CA MET A 105 6.83 -13.38 14.54
C MET A 105 5.67 -12.92 15.41
N HIS A 106 5.50 -13.47 16.62
CA HIS A 106 4.50 -12.98 17.58
C HIS A 106 4.72 -11.50 17.94
N LYS A 107 5.98 -11.12 18.23
CA LYS A 107 6.32 -9.73 18.54
C LYS A 107 6.09 -8.79 17.36
N ASP A 108 6.45 -9.22 16.16
CA ASP A 108 6.24 -8.43 14.94
C ASP A 108 4.74 -8.31 14.60
N PHE A 109 3.97 -9.38 14.84
CA PHE A 109 2.51 -9.38 14.71
C PHE A 109 1.83 -8.42 15.69
N ASP A 110 2.28 -8.39 16.96
CA ASP A 110 1.79 -7.42 17.95
C ASP A 110 2.13 -5.99 17.52
N ALA A 111 3.34 -5.76 16.98
CA ALA A 111 3.74 -4.46 16.47
C ALA A 111 2.87 -4.03 15.27
N LEU A 112 2.58 -4.94 14.34
CA LEU A 112 1.69 -4.70 13.19
C LEU A 112 0.25 -4.41 13.62
N SER A 113 -0.20 -5.02 14.72
CA SER A 113 -1.56 -4.84 15.25
C SER A 113 -1.77 -3.52 15.97
N LEU A 114 -0.74 -2.98 16.62
CA LEU A 114 -0.81 -1.75 17.42
C LEU A 114 -0.19 -0.53 16.72
N GLY A 115 0.58 -0.76 15.66
CA GLY A 115 1.32 0.27 14.96
C GLY A 115 0.52 0.97 13.87
N ARG A 116 1.13 2.03 13.35
CA ARG A 116 0.66 2.77 12.19
C ARG A 116 1.78 2.80 11.17
N PHE A 117 1.46 2.46 9.93
CA PHE A 117 2.45 2.19 8.90
C PHE A 117 2.17 2.93 7.60
N ILE A 118 3.19 3.08 6.79
CA ILE A 118 3.06 3.44 5.38
C ILE A 118 3.45 2.20 4.59
N GLY A 119 2.55 1.77 3.71
CA GLY A 119 2.74 0.57 2.90
C GLY A 119 3.09 0.94 1.47
N VAL A 120 4.01 0.20 0.87
CA VAL A 120 4.25 0.22 -0.57
C VAL A 120 4.09 -1.20 -1.10
N VAL A 121 3.20 -1.39 -2.06
CA VAL A 121 2.99 -2.68 -2.72
C VAL A 121 3.60 -2.66 -4.10
N LYS A 122 4.23 -3.77 -4.49
CA LYS A 122 4.74 -3.99 -5.83
C LYS A 122 3.83 -4.97 -6.55
N THR A 123 3.30 -4.54 -7.68
CA THR A 123 2.48 -5.37 -8.57
C THR A 123 3.37 -6.21 -9.49
N ALA A 124 2.84 -7.32 -10.01
CA ALA A 124 3.52 -8.18 -10.98
C ALA A 124 3.92 -7.44 -12.26
N ASP A 125 3.20 -6.38 -12.62
CA ASP A 125 3.53 -5.48 -13.73
C ASP A 125 4.71 -4.53 -13.42
N GLY A 126 5.32 -4.65 -12.23
CA GLY A 126 6.49 -3.87 -11.81
C GLY A 126 6.17 -2.47 -11.27
N GLN A 127 4.88 -2.13 -11.11
CA GLN A 127 4.47 -0.84 -10.55
C GLN A 127 4.47 -0.89 -9.02
N TYR A 128 4.97 0.18 -8.41
CA TYR A 128 4.96 0.40 -6.96
C TYR A 128 3.85 1.40 -6.61
N LEU A 129 2.99 1.05 -5.67
CA LEU A 129 1.89 1.88 -5.20
C LEU A 129 2.04 2.17 -3.70
N MET A 130 1.96 3.44 -3.32
CA MET A 130 2.04 3.91 -1.94
C MET A 130 0.65 4.01 -1.31
N LEU A 131 0.54 3.48 -0.09
CA LEU A 131 -0.67 3.37 0.70
C LEU A 131 -0.48 4.02 2.07
N GLY A 132 -1.54 4.62 2.59
CA GLY A 132 -1.54 5.23 3.92
C GLY A 132 -0.62 6.44 4.06
N ARG A 133 -0.22 7.11 2.98
CA ARG A 133 0.74 8.23 3.05
C ARG A 133 0.24 9.40 3.91
N VAL A 134 -1.04 9.78 3.80
CA VAL A 134 -1.62 10.91 4.57
C VAL A 134 -2.09 10.51 5.97
N ALA A 135 -2.64 9.30 6.10
CA ALA A 135 -3.36 8.90 7.30
C ALA A 135 -2.82 7.63 7.96
N GLY A 136 -1.76 7.01 7.44
CA GLY A 136 -1.21 5.75 7.96
C GLY A 136 -2.17 4.57 7.88
N LEU A 137 -1.65 3.42 7.47
CA LEU A 137 -2.32 2.13 7.57
C LEU A 137 -2.26 1.63 9.01
N GLU A 138 -3.42 1.34 9.59
CA GLU A 138 -3.58 0.78 10.93
C GLU A 138 -4.29 -0.58 10.84
N ALA A 139 -4.04 -1.50 11.76
CA ALA A 139 -4.69 -2.80 11.70
C ALA A 139 -6.21 -2.69 11.94
N GLU A 140 -6.99 -3.14 10.97
CA GLU A 140 -8.44 -3.35 11.13
C GLU A 140 -8.71 -4.75 11.70
N SER A 141 -7.98 -5.75 11.20
CA SER A 141 -8.06 -7.10 11.70
C SER A 141 -6.70 -7.80 11.63
N ALA A 142 -6.39 -8.56 12.66
CA ALA A 142 -5.23 -9.41 12.71
C ALA A 142 -5.67 -10.76 13.29
N THR A 143 -5.55 -11.83 12.49
CA THR A 143 -6.02 -13.16 12.86
C THR A 143 -4.89 -14.16 12.76
N VAL A 144 -4.82 -15.07 13.74
CA VAL A 144 -3.96 -16.25 13.70
C VAL A 144 -4.88 -17.47 13.83
N ALA A 145 -5.00 -18.26 12.76
CA ALA A 145 -5.84 -19.45 12.71
C ALA A 145 -5.00 -20.72 12.57
N GLY A 146 -5.22 -21.72 13.43
CA GLY A 146 -4.55 -23.02 13.35
C GLY A 146 -5.36 -24.04 12.57
N GLY A 147 -4.70 -24.95 11.84
CA GLY A 147 -5.34 -26.11 11.22
C GLY A 147 -4.89 -26.45 9.80
N GLN A 148 -4.13 -25.57 9.15
CA GLN A 148 -3.53 -25.80 7.83
C GLN A 148 -2.00 -25.74 7.93
N SER A 149 -1.29 -26.29 6.94
CA SER A 149 0.19 -26.33 6.88
C SER A 149 0.87 -24.94 6.79
N GLU A 150 0.07 -23.87 6.77
CA GLU A 150 0.51 -22.49 6.66
C GLU A 150 0.20 -21.76 7.96
N ASN A 151 0.99 -20.73 8.27
CA ASN A 151 1.04 -20.12 9.60
C ASN A 151 -0.25 -19.42 10.02
N GLY A 152 -1.24 -19.37 9.12
CA GLY A 152 -2.61 -18.95 9.39
C GLY A 152 -2.74 -17.52 9.89
N ILE A 153 -1.66 -16.74 9.73
CA ILE A 153 -1.60 -15.33 10.06
C ILE A 153 -2.18 -14.58 8.87
N THR A 154 -3.19 -13.76 9.11
CA THR A 154 -3.71 -12.81 8.14
C THR A 154 -3.86 -11.47 8.82
N ILE A 155 -3.31 -10.44 8.19
CA ILE A 155 -3.34 -9.06 8.70
C ILE A 155 -4.00 -8.20 7.64
N THR A 156 -4.97 -7.40 8.05
CA THR A 156 -5.62 -6.38 7.23
C THR A 156 -5.34 -5.03 7.85
N LEU A 157 -4.62 -4.19 7.12
CA LEU A 157 -4.37 -2.81 7.48
C LEU A 157 -5.26 -1.89 6.65
N THR A 158 -5.86 -0.88 7.27
CA THR A 158 -6.67 0.11 6.57
C THR A 158 -6.32 1.55 6.94
N ALA A 159 -6.62 2.45 6.01
CA ALA A 159 -6.47 3.88 6.19
C ALA A 159 -7.59 4.61 5.46
N ASN A 160 -8.21 5.57 6.14
CA ASN A 160 -9.08 6.55 5.49
C ASN A 160 -8.22 7.69 4.95
N ALA A 161 -8.16 7.84 3.63
CA ALA A 161 -7.37 8.85 2.96
C ALA A 161 -8.25 9.79 2.13
N THR A 162 -7.79 11.02 1.90
CA THR A 162 -8.41 11.94 0.94
C THR A 162 -7.83 11.80 -0.46
N GLU A 163 -6.85 10.90 -0.63
CA GLU A 163 -6.16 10.62 -1.88
C GLU A 163 -6.30 9.16 -2.24
N SER A 164 -6.11 8.86 -3.52
CA SER A 164 -6.00 7.49 -4.03
C SER A 164 -4.58 6.97 -3.81
N ALA A 165 -4.39 5.66 -3.94
CA ALA A 165 -3.04 5.08 -3.92
C ALA A 165 -2.18 5.69 -5.03
N LEU A 166 -1.02 6.24 -4.64
CA LEU A 166 -0.16 6.97 -5.56
C LEU A 166 0.97 6.08 -6.07
N PRO A 167 1.26 6.08 -7.39
CA PRO A 167 2.45 5.42 -7.91
C PRO A 167 3.74 6.11 -7.44
N LEU A 168 4.83 5.34 -7.37
CA LEU A 168 6.16 5.86 -7.03
C LEU A 168 7.00 6.11 -8.29
N SER A 169 7.80 7.17 -8.26
CA SER A 169 8.87 7.41 -9.22
C SER A 169 10.06 6.46 -8.97
N GLN A 170 10.96 6.33 -9.95
CA GLN A 170 12.17 5.53 -9.79
C GLN A 170 13.03 5.96 -8.58
N THR A 171 13.08 7.26 -8.29
CA THR A 171 13.82 7.80 -7.13
C THR A 171 13.19 7.37 -5.81
N ALA A 172 11.86 7.45 -5.71
CA ALA A 172 11.15 6.98 -4.52
C ALA A 172 11.27 5.46 -4.35
N ILE A 173 11.21 4.69 -5.44
CA ILE A 173 11.40 3.24 -5.43
C ILE A 173 12.76 2.87 -4.85
N SER A 174 13.84 3.55 -5.27
CA SER A 174 15.19 3.30 -4.72
C SER A 174 15.25 3.51 -3.20
N THR A 175 14.52 4.48 -2.65
CA THR A 175 14.45 4.68 -1.19
C THR A 175 13.69 3.55 -0.48
N VAL A 176 12.68 2.96 -1.12
CA VAL A 176 11.89 1.86 -0.54
C VAL A 176 12.66 0.54 -0.56
N VAL A 177 13.36 0.25 -1.66
CA VAL A 177 14.05 -1.03 -1.85
C VAL A 177 15.43 -1.05 -1.16
N GLY A 178 16.07 0.12 -0.96
CA GLY A 178 17.40 0.24 -0.37
C GLY A 178 18.52 0.17 -1.40
#